data_AF-A0A3E4KNH1-F1
#
_entry.id   AF-A0A3E4KNH1-F1
#
_cell.length_a   1.000
_cell.length_b   1.000
_cell.length_c   1.000
_cell.angle_alpha   90.00
_cell.angle_beta   90.00
_cell.angle_gamma   90.00
#
_symmetry.space_group_name_H-M   'P 1'
#
loop_
_entity.id
_entity.type
_entity.pdbx_description
1 polymer ?
#
loop_
_entity_poly.entity_id
_entity_poly.type
_entity_poly.pdbx_seq_one_letter_code
_entity_poly.pdbx_strand_id
1 'polypeptide(L)'
;MGNTFDVNTVKYGHARKVWREIRHRYPGGGMVSNISDWVAVGKIPAGTAVKFDLSGKTFTAYTDAQIKAAESDITTLGINGYLQEDILVASGNTKASGTVVYAGEIYQYMFDEEVVAILQKITTLPQIVWVQ
;
A
#
# COMPACT_ATOMS: atom_id res chain seq x y z
N MET A 1 7.37 -1.36 -39.76
CA MET A 1 6.70 -0.27 -39.03
C MET A 1 6.78 -0.63 -37.55
N GLY A 2 7.47 0.18 -36.75
CA GLY A 2 7.64 -0.07 -35.32
C GLY A 2 6.46 0.52 -34.55
N ASN A 3 6.04 -0.13 -33.48
CA ASN A 3 5.05 0.43 -32.57
C ASN A 3 5.66 1.64 -31.87
N THR A 4 5.06 2.81 -32.03
CA THR A 4 5.32 3.97 -31.17
C THR A 4 4.43 3.84 -29.95
N PHE A 5 5.03 3.68 -28.76
CA PHE A 5 4.30 3.72 -27.50
C PHE A 5 4.35 5.15 -26.96
N ASP A 6 3.21 5.73 -26.61
CA ASP A 6 3.15 7.02 -25.91
C ASP A 6 3.87 6.92 -24.56
N VAL A 7 4.85 7.79 -24.32
CA VAL A 7 5.55 7.90 -23.04
C VAL A 7 4.99 9.10 -22.29
N ASN A 8 4.13 8.85 -21.31
CA ASN A 8 3.65 9.88 -20.39
C ASN A 8 4.48 9.85 -19.09
N THR A 9 5.14 10.96 -18.77
CA THR A 9 5.90 11.11 -17.51
C THR A 9 5.11 11.97 -16.55
N VAL A 10 4.81 11.42 -15.37
CA VAL A 10 4.15 12.15 -14.28
C VAL A 10 5.11 12.22 -13.10
N LYS A 11 5.34 13.42 -12.55
CA LYS A 11 6.20 13.63 -11.36
C LYS A 11 5.33 13.96 -10.15
N TYR A 12 5.39 13.12 -9.12
CA TYR A 12 4.69 13.34 -7.86
C TYR A 12 5.69 13.55 -6.72
N GLY A 13 6.07 14.81 -6.47
CA GLY A 13 6.90 15.20 -5.32
C GLY A 13 8.20 14.40 -5.15
N HIS A 14 8.67 14.30 -3.90
CA HIS A 14 9.80 13.46 -3.52
C HIS A 14 9.36 12.01 -3.28
N ALA A 15 10.16 11.06 -3.75
CA ALA A 15 9.98 9.64 -3.43
C ALA A 15 10.07 9.45 -1.91
N ARG A 16 8.97 9.03 -1.28
CA ARG A 16 8.96 8.67 0.14
C ARG A 16 9.69 7.34 0.28
N LYS A 17 10.92 7.37 0.81
CA LYS A 17 11.65 6.14 1.17
C LYS A 17 11.05 5.58 2.45
N VAL A 18 9.91 4.91 2.33
CA VAL A 18 9.17 4.33 3.47
C VAL A 18 9.79 3.02 3.97
N TRP A 19 10.42 2.27 3.07
CA TRP A 19 11.10 1.01 3.37
C TRP A 19 12.57 1.26 3.72
N ARG A 20 12.98 0.82 4.91
CA ARG A 20 14.40 0.67 5.26
C ARG A 20 14.99 -0.57 4.58
N GLU A 21 14.25 -1.68 4.65
CA GLU A 21 14.61 -2.95 4.04
C GLU A 21 13.35 -3.71 3.61
N ILE A 22 13.39 -4.38 2.45
CA ILE A 22 12.34 -5.31 2.02
C ILE A 22 12.94 -6.71 2.03
N ARG A 23 12.42 -7.59 2.89
CA ARG A 23 12.90 -8.97 3.02
C ARG A 23 12.11 -9.93 2.13
N HIS A 24 10.79 -9.86 2.17
CA HIS A 24 9.92 -10.68 1.32
C HIS A 24 8.68 -9.94 0.81
N ARG A 25 8.31 -10.27 -0.41
CA ARG A 25 7.16 -9.73 -1.14
C ARG A 25 6.36 -10.86 -1.77
N TYR A 26 5.06 -10.65 -1.95
CA TYR A 26 4.23 -11.58 -2.69
C TYR A 26 4.61 -11.55 -4.19
N PRO A 27 4.85 -12.72 -4.81
CA PRO A 27 5.25 -12.79 -6.20
C PRO A 27 4.11 -12.34 -7.13
N GLY A 28 4.44 -11.53 -8.13
CA GLY A 28 3.48 -11.04 -9.13
C GLY A 28 2.59 -9.88 -8.70
N GLY A 29 2.58 -9.51 -7.41
CA GLY A 29 1.77 -8.41 -6.89
C GLY A 29 0.26 -8.65 -7.04
N GLY A 30 -0.52 -7.57 -6.98
CA GLY A 30 -1.96 -7.60 -7.19
C GLY A 30 -2.50 -6.38 -7.92
N MET A 31 -3.74 -6.47 -8.38
CA MET A 31 -4.51 -5.34 -8.89
C MET A 31 -5.27 -4.64 -7.76
N VAL A 32 -5.32 -3.31 -7.78
CA VAL A 32 -6.12 -2.55 -6.81
C VAL A 32 -7.61 -2.83 -7.03
N SER A 33 -8.32 -3.29 -5.99
CA SER A 33 -9.76 -3.58 -6.05
C SER A 33 -10.63 -2.34 -5.82
N ASN A 34 -10.16 -1.38 -5.00
CA ASN A 34 -10.92 -0.22 -4.54
C ASN A 34 -10.37 1.12 -5.07
N ILE A 35 -10.07 1.20 -6.38
CA ILE A 35 -9.51 2.41 -7.02
C ILE A 35 -10.37 3.67 -6.78
N SER A 36 -11.69 3.53 -6.69
CA SER A 36 -12.64 4.62 -6.43
C SER A 36 -12.29 5.44 -5.19
N ASP A 37 -11.80 4.78 -4.14
CA ASP A 37 -11.52 5.40 -2.84
C ASP A 37 -10.30 6.34 -2.90
N TRP A 38 -9.47 6.16 -3.92
CA TRP A 38 -8.18 6.85 -4.09
C TRP A 38 -8.21 7.93 -5.18
N VAL A 39 -9.33 8.10 -5.89
CA VAL A 39 -9.46 9.08 -6.98
C VAL A 39 -9.25 10.51 -6.49
N ALA A 40 -9.81 10.86 -5.32
CA ALA A 40 -9.66 12.19 -4.74
C ALA A 40 -8.21 12.50 -4.33
N VAL A 41 -7.46 11.47 -3.91
CA VAL A 41 -6.04 11.59 -3.52
C VAL A 41 -5.13 11.61 -4.77
N GLY A 42 -5.55 10.95 -5.85
CA GLY A 42 -4.81 10.84 -7.11
C GLY A 42 -3.66 9.82 -7.07
N LYS A 43 -3.42 9.18 -5.92
CA LYS A 43 -2.40 8.15 -5.74
C LYS A 43 -2.66 7.29 -4.50
N ILE A 44 -2.08 6.10 -4.49
CA ILE A 44 -1.94 5.25 -3.29
C ILE A 44 -0.46 5.28 -2.88
N PRO A 45 -0.11 5.83 -1.70
CA PRO A 45 1.28 5.91 -1.26
C PRO A 45 1.92 4.54 -0.99
N ALA A 46 3.23 4.47 -1.14
CA ALA A 46 4.04 3.37 -0.63
C ALA A 46 3.86 3.25 0.89
N GLY A 47 3.87 2.02 1.39
CA GLY A 47 3.66 1.73 2.80
C GLY A 47 2.19 1.72 3.22
N THR A 48 1.24 2.01 2.31
CA THR A 48 -0.19 1.84 2.61
C THR A 48 -0.49 0.38 2.98
N ALA A 49 -1.23 0.20 4.08
CA ALA A 49 -1.67 -1.11 4.55
C ALA A 49 -2.70 -1.71 3.59
N VAL A 50 -2.53 -3.00 3.27
CA VAL A 50 -3.41 -3.69 2.31
C VAL A 50 -3.86 -5.05 2.82
N LYS A 51 -5.02 -5.46 2.31
CA LYS A 51 -5.47 -6.85 2.33
C LYS A 51 -5.32 -7.42 0.92
N PHE A 52 -4.37 -8.33 0.74
CA PHE A 52 -4.06 -8.99 -0.51
C PHE A 52 -4.74 -10.37 -0.59
N ASP A 53 -5.49 -10.59 -1.66
CA ASP A 53 -6.04 -11.88 -2.07
C ASP A 53 -5.09 -12.53 -3.09
N LEU A 54 -4.36 -13.55 -2.63
CA LEU A 54 -3.44 -14.34 -3.43
C LEU A 54 -4.11 -15.09 -4.58
N SER A 55 -5.36 -15.55 -4.38
CA SER A 55 -6.08 -16.32 -5.40
C SER A 55 -6.64 -15.40 -6.48
N GLY A 56 -7.26 -14.29 -6.06
CA GLY A 56 -7.79 -13.27 -6.96
C GLY A 56 -6.71 -12.40 -7.62
N LYS A 57 -5.48 -12.39 -7.08
CA LYS A 57 -4.40 -11.47 -7.45
C LYS A 57 -4.86 -10.01 -7.37
N THR A 58 -5.63 -9.68 -6.34
CA THR A 58 -6.12 -8.33 -6.07
C THR A 58 -5.76 -7.91 -4.65
N PHE A 59 -5.64 -6.62 -4.39
CA PHE A 59 -5.59 -6.11 -3.02
C PHE A 59 -6.55 -4.94 -2.83
N THR A 60 -7.04 -4.83 -1.61
CA THR A 60 -7.75 -3.66 -1.10
C THR A 60 -6.76 -2.82 -0.29
N ALA A 61 -6.63 -1.53 -0.63
CA ALA A 61 -5.78 -0.59 0.09
C ALA A 61 -6.61 0.25 1.06
N TYR A 62 -6.14 0.39 2.31
CA TYR A 62 -6.85 1.11 3.36
C TYR A 62 -6.29 2.52 3.56
N THR A 63 -7.20 3.48 3.62
CA THR A 63 -6.88 4.87 3.98
C THR A 63 -6.62 5.01 5.47
N ASP A 64 -5.89 6.06 5.85
CA ASP A 64 -5.62 6.38 7.26
C ASP A 64 -6.92 6.55 8.06
N ALA A 65 -7.96 7.15 7.45
CA ALA A 65 -9.27 7.29 8.07
C ALA A 65 -9.93 5.93 8.38
N GLN A 66 -9.81 4.94 7.48
CA GLN A 66 -10.32 3.58 7.71
C GLN A 66 -9.52 2.86 8.79
N ILE A 67 -8.21 3.08 8.86
CA ILE A 67 -7.35 2.51 9.91
C ILE A 67 -7.73 3.10 11.27
N LYS A 68 -7.88 4.43 11.36
CA LYS A 68 -8.31 5.12 12.59
C LYS A 68 -9.70 4.66 13.03
N ALA A 69 -10.63 4.46 12.09
CA ALA A 69 -11.96 3.93 12.40
C ALA A 69 -11.95 2.48 12.95
N ALA A 70 -10.88 1.71 12.68
CA ALA A 70 -10.71 0.33 13.15
C ALA A 70 -9.89 0.23 14.45
N GLU A 71 -9.73 1.32 15.22
CA GLU A 71 -8.90 1.37 16.43
C GLU A 71 -9.21 0.26 17.45
N SER A 72 -10.50 -0.06 17.63
CA SER A 72 -10.97 -1.08 18.57
C SER A 72 -10.58 -2.50 18.14
N ASP A 73 -10.58 -2.77 16.84
CA ASP A 73 -10.23 -4.08 16.28
C ASP A 73 -9.76 -3.98 14.81
N ILE A 74 -8.46 -3.81 14.64
CA ILE A 74 -7.77 -3.75 13.34
C ILE A 74 -7.85 -5.09 12.58
N THR A 75 -8.10 -6.21 13.26
CA THR A 75 -8.11 -7.54 12.63
C THR A 75 -9.27 -7.70 11.66
N THR A 76 -10.36 -6.94 11.84
CA THR A 76 -11.51 -6.87 10.93
C THR A 76 -11.13 -6.46 9.51
N LEU A 77 -10.09 -5.63 9.36
CA LEU A 77 -9.57 -5.22 8.05
C LEU A 77 -8.76 -6.33 7.38
N GLY A 78 -8.29 -7.34 8.12
CA GLY A 78 -7.56 -8.48 7.56
C GLY A 78 -6.27 -8.08 6.83
N ILE A 79 -5.60 -7.03 7.30
CA ILE A 79 -4.35 -6.52 6.71
C ILE A 79 -3.28 -7.63 6.75
N ASN A 80 -2.65 -7.88 5.61
CA ASN A 80 -1.67 -8.94 5.42
C ASN A 80 -0.47 -8.50 4.55
N GLY A 81 -0.28 -7.20 4.38
CA GLY A 81 0.92 -6.61 3.80
C GLY A 81 0.82 -5.10 3.64
N TYR A 82 1.88 -4.54 3.05
CA TYR A 82 2.01 -3.11 2.77
C TYR A 82 2.50 -2.90 1.34
N LEU A 83 2.15 -1.77 0.72
CA LEU A 83 2.61 -1.45 -0.64
C LEU A 83 4.11 -1.14 -0.71
N GLN A 84 4.79 -1.70 -1.70
CA GLN A 84 6.20 -1.41 -1.95
C GLN A 84 6.41 0.02 -2.47
N GLU A 85 5.58 0.44 -3.41
CA GLU A 85 5.77 1.63 -4.24
C GLU A 85 4.47 2.43 -4.33
N ASP A 86 4.60 3.71 -4.66
CA ASP A 86 3.47 4.58 -4.95
C ASP A 86 2.73 4.06 -6.20
N ILE A 87 1.41 4.12 -6.18
CA ILE A 87 0.55 3.78 -7.31
C ILE A 87 -0.18 5.04 -7.77
N LEU A 88 -0.06 5.39 -9.05
CA LEU A 88 -0.79 6.51 -9.63
C LEU A 88 -2.26 6.15 -9.85
N VAL A 89 -3.16 7.05 -9.46
CA VAL A 89 -4.61 6.92 -9.69
C VAL A 89 -5.10 8.14 -10.48
N ALA A 90 -5.24 8.00 -11.80
CA ALA A 90 -5.64 9.11 -12.67
C ALA A 90 -7.16 9.32 -12.72
N SER A 91 -7.93 8.25 -12.52
CA SER A 91 -9.40 8.24 -12.58
C SER A 91 -9.98 6.97 -11.93
N GLY A 92 -11.30 6.92 -11.73
CA GLY A 92 -12.00 5.72 -11.27
C GLY A 92 -11.87 4.49 -12.19
N ASN A 93 -11.43 4.70 -13.44
CA ASN A 93 -11.20 3.63 -14.41
C ASN A 93 -9.74 3.15 -14.44
N THR A 94 -8.86 3.74 -13.62
CA THR A 94 -7.44 3.37 -13.58
C THR A 94 -7.29 1.89 -13.27
N LYS A 95 -6.55 1.17 -14.11
CA LYS A 95 -6.14 -0.21 -13.85
C LYS A 95 -4.71 -0.18 -13.38
N ALA A 96 -4.52 -0.33 -12.08
CA ALA A 96 -3.21 -0.27 -11.46
C ALA A 96 -2.88 -1.57 -10.73
N SER A 97 -1.60 -1.94 -10.78
CA SER A 97 -1.05 -3.05 -10.04
C SER A 97 0.00 -2.54 -9.04
N GLY A 98 0.22 -3.31 -7.99
CA GLY A 98 1.16 -2.99 -6.93
C GLY A 98 1.82 -4.23 -6.37
N THR A 99 3.04 -4.08 -5.90
CA THR A 99 3.76 -5.13 -5.18
C THR A 99 3.45 -5.02 -3.69
N VAL A 100 3.05 -6.14 -3.09
CA VAL A 100 2.71 -6.22 -1.68
C VAL A 100 3.86 -6.89 -0.91
N VAL A 101 4.35 -6.21 0.13
CA VAL A 101 5.43 -6.63 1.02
C VAL A 101 4.82 -7.17 2.32
N TYR A 102 5.23 -8.36 2.74
CA TYR A 102 4.77 -8.98 3.98
C TYR A 102 5.89 -9.20 5.00
N ALA A 103 7.15 -8.94 4.62
CA ALA A 103 8.30 -8.99 5.51
C ALA A 103 9.30 -7.88 5.17
N GLY A 104 9.71 -7.10 6.16
CA GLY A 104 10.61 -5.98 5.96
C GLY A 104 10.63 -5.01 7.13
N GLU A 105 11.29 -3.88 6.91
CA GLU A 105 11.44 -2.79 7.88
C GLU A 105 10.85 -1.50 7.31
N ILE A 106 9.93 -0.90 8.05
CA ILE A 106 9.20 0.31 7.67
C ILE A 106 9.57 1.46 8.61
N TYR A 107 9.86 2.63 8.05
CA TYR A 107 10.10 3.84 8.84
C TYR A 107 8.79 4.39 9.42
N GLN A 108 8.70 4.44 10.75
CA GLN A 108 7.55 4.93 11.50
C GLN A 108 7.26 6.40 11.22
N TYR A 109 8.29 7.25 11.15
CA TYR A 109 8.13 8.71 10.95
C TYR A 109 7.49 9.11 9.62
N MET A 110 7.30 8.17 8.69
CA MET A 110 6.60 8.39 7.42
C MET A 110 5.08 8.33 7.55
N PHE A 111 4.57 7.94 8.72
CA PHE A 111 3.16 7.76 9.04
C PHE A 111 2.73 8.68 10.18
N ASP A 112 1.42 8.89 10.27
CA ASP A 112 0.80 9.53 11.43
C ASP A 112 0.90 8.63 12.67
N GLU A 113 1.24 9.21 13.82
CA GLU A 113 1.52 8.46 15.06
C GLU A 113 0.34 7.59 15.51
N GLU A 114 -0.90 8.09 15.36
CA GLU A 114 -2.10 7.34 15.71
C GLU A 114 -2.29 6.13 14.79
N VAL A 115 -2.02 6.31 13.49
CA VAL A 115 -2.09 5.23 12.49
C VAL A 115 -1.06 4.15 12.81
N VAL A 116 0.19 4.53 13.15
CA VAL A 116 1.24 3.58 13.53
C VAL A 116 0.83 2.79 14.77
N ALA A 117 0.33 3.47 15.81
CA ALA A 117 -0.10 2.81 17.04
C ALA A 117 -1.18 1.75 16.81
N ILE A 118 -2.10 1.99 15.87
CA ILE A 118 -3.13 1.01 15.50
C ILE A 118 -2.54 -0.11 14.64
N LEU A 119 -1.72 0.20 13.65
CA LEU A 119 -1.10 -0.80 12.77
C LEU A 119 -0.15 -1.74 13.51
N GLN A 120 0.54 -1.26 14.55
CA GLN A 120 1.40 -2.08 15.40
C GLN A 120 0.63 -3.14 16.21
N LYS A 121 -0.70 -3.01 16.35
CA LYS A 121 -1.54 -4.05 16.98
C LYS A 121 -1.73 -5.27 16.08
N ILE A 122 -1.36 -5.20 14.80
CA ILE A 122 -1.50 -6.31 13.85
C ILE A 122 -0.47 -7.40 14.19
N THR A 123 -0.95 -8.54 14.68
CA THR A 123 -0.10 -9.69 15.04
C THR A 123 0.10 -10.68 13.89
N THR A 124 -0.68 -10.57 12.82
CA THR A 124 -0.61 -11.45 11.63
C THR A 124 0.59 -11.16 10.73
N LEU A 125 1.30 -10.05 10.97
CA LEU A 125 2.48 -9.62 10.22
C LEU A 125 3.72 -9.46 11.13
N PRO A 126 4.16 -10.51 11.84
CA PRO A 126 5.29 -10.42 12.78
C PRO A 126 6.63 -10.11 12.09
N GLN A 127 6.70 -10.28 10.77
CA GLN A 127 7.89 -10.03 9.97
C GLN A 127 8.02 -8.57 9.52
N ILE A 128 6.98 -7.76 9.70
CA ILE A 128 7.03 -6.31 9.50
C ILE A 128 7.50 -5.66 10.80
N VAL A 129 8.65 -4.99 10.72
CA VAL A 129 9.26 -4.31 11.85
C VAL A 129 9.20 -2.81 11.62
N TRP A 130 8.72 -2.10 12.62
CA TRP A 130 8.59 -0.65 12.60
C TRP A 130 9.86 -0.01 13.18
N VAL A 131 10.57 0.79 12.38
CA VAL A 131 11.83 1.42 12.74
C VAL A 131 11.63 2.92 12.91
N GLN A 132 12.21 3.50 13.96
CA GLN A 132 12.18 4.95 14.19
C GLN A 132 12.99 5.73 13.15
#